data_AF-A0A363MVH3-F1
#
_entry.id   AF-A0A363MVH3-F1
#
_cell.length_a   1.000
_cell.length_b   1.000
_cell.length_c   1.000
_cell.angle_alpha   90.00
_cell.angle_beta   90.00
_cell.angle_gamma   90.00
#
_symmetry.space_group_name_H-M   'P 1'
#
loop_
_entity.id
_entity.type
_entity.pdbx_description
1 polymer ?
#
loop_
_entity_poly.entity_id
_entity_poly.type
_entity_poly.pdbx_seq_one_letter_code
_entity_poly.pdbx_strand_id
1 'polypeptide(L)'
;MQSIQANNYLVHFNQYAYEALNKHLKENKYSNIFIIVDTETNEYCLPKLLPVIETDLNIEIIEFEAGEANKNIETCIEIWHVLTELGADRKSLIINLGGGVVTDLGGFVASTFKRGVDFINIPTTLLSMVDASVGGKTGVDLGNLKNQIGVINVPQMVLIDTEYLETLPQSEMRSGLAEMLKHGLIYDAAYWKEFLDLGAIDYNALDQLIYRSVEIKNEIVIQDPTEKNIRKALNFGHTLGHAIESYFLESESKTTLLHGEAIAVGMILESYISLHKDLITSEEYSEIKTAIKAIYDDVKFEENDIDPILELLIHDKKNEYGLIQFALIEGIGKIKINQSVENKLILAAFQDYKS
;
A
#
# COMPACT_ATOMS: atom_id res chain seq x y z
N MET A 1 -2.86 -21.01 -6.75
CA MET A 1 -3.39 -20.47 -5.49
C MET A 1 -4.91 -20.37 -5.56
N GLN A 2 -5.65 -20.52 -4.45
CA GLN A 2 -7.11 -20.35 -4.45
C GLN A 2 -7.48 -18.87 -4.29
N SER A 3 -8.64 -18.44 -4.79
CA SER A 3 -9.10 -17.07 -4.51
C SER A 3 -9.31 -16.83 -3.03
N ILE A 4 -8.98 -15.61 -2.60
CA ILE A 4 -9.25 -15.13 -1.25
C ILE A 4 -10.58 -14.37 -1.28
N GLN A 5 -11.51 -14.76 -0.40
CA GLN A 5 -12.76 -14.05 -0.20
C GLN A 5 -12.50 -12.80 0.65
N ALA A 6 -12.65 -11.63 0.03
CA ALA A 6 -12.62 -10.34 0.71
C ALA A 6 -14.04 -9.83 1.01
N ASN A 7 -14.17 -8.62 1.56
CA ASN A 7 -15.46 -8.03 1.88
C ASN A 7 -16.23 -7.65 0.60
N ASN A 8 -17.14 -8.53 0.16
CA ASN A 8 -17.99 -8.42 -1.03
C ASN A 8 -17.29 -8.52 -2.40
N TYR A 9 -16.03 -8.95 -2.45
CA TYR A 9 -15.29 -9.22 -3.70
C TYR A 9 -14.28 -10.35 -3.51
N LEU A 10 -13.68 -10.81 -4.61
CA LEU A 10 -12.65 -11.85 -4.62
C LEU A 10 -11.30 -11.28 -5.04
N VAL A 11 -10.24 -11.77 -4.41
CA VAL A 11 -8.87 -11.61 -4.89
C VAL A 11 -8.48 -12.89 -5.62
N HIS A 12 -8.12 -12.76 -6.90
CA HIS A 12 -7.71 -13.86 -7.77
C HIS A 12 -6.21 -13.77 -8.05
N PHE A 13 -5.60 -14.93 -8.35
CA PHE A 13 -4.14 -15.05 -8.47
C PHE A 13 -3.72 -15.70 -9.79
N ASN A 14 -2.68 -15.13 -10.40
CA ASN A 14 -1.98 -15.58 -11.61
C ASN A 14 -2.96 -15.95 -12.73
N GLN A 15 -2.72 -17.05 -13.45
CA GLN A 15 -3.58 -17.48 -14.57
C GLN A 15 -5.09 -17.54 -14.25
N TYR A 16 -5.46 -17.95 -13.03
CA TYR A 16 -6.86 -18.02 -12.62
C TYR A 16 -7.53 -16.64 -12.51
N ALA A 17 -6.75 -15.58 -12.32
CA ALA A 17 -7.23 -14.21 -12.29
C ALA A 17 -7.81 -13.77 -13.65
N TYR A 18 -7.14 -14.12 -14.75
CA TYR A 18 -7.63 -13.80 -16.09
C TYR A 18 -8.84 -14.64 -16.50
N GLU A 19 -8.90 -15.91 -16.09
CA GLU A 19 -10.11 -16.73 -16.26
C GLU A 19 -11.32 -16.10 -15.57
N ALA A 20 -11.14 -15.61 -14.33
CA ALA A 20 -12.19 -14.92 -13.59
C ALA A 20 -12.59 -13.59 -14.23
N LEU A 21 -11.62 -12.79 -14.70
CA LEU A 21 -11.87 -11.55 -15.44
C LEU A 21 -12.71 -11.79 -16.69
N ASN A 22 -12.28 -12.72 -17.54
CA ASN A 22 -12.96 -13.02 -18.79
C ASN A 22 -14.37 -13.58 -18.55
N LYS A 23 -14.55 -14.38 -17.51
CA LYS A 23 -15.87 -14.82 -17.07
C LYS A 23 -16.75 -13.63 -16.63
N HIS A 24 -16.21 -12.74 -15.80
CA HIS A 24 -16.92 -11.54 -15.32
C HIS A 24 -17.35 -10.62 -16.47
N LEU A 25 -16.47 -10.39 -17.45
CA LEU A 25 -16.77 -9.60 -18.63
C LEU A 25 -17.87 -10.23 -19.50
N LYS A 26 -17.92 -11.57 -19.59
CA LYS A 26 -18.97 -12.30 -20.34
C LYS A 26 -20.32 -12.28 -19.62
N GLU A 27 -20.32 -12.35 -18.29
CA GLU A 27 -21.54 -12.43 -17.47
C GLU A 27 -22.17 -11.05 -17.23
N ASN A 28 -21.37 -9.97 -17.22
CA ASN A 28 -21.83 -8.61 -16.98
C ASN A 28 -21.97 -7.80 -18.27
N LYS A 29 -23.04 -7.01 -18.36
CA LYS A 29 -23.32 -6.17 -19.53
C LYS A 29 -22.70 -4.78 -19.37
N TYR A 30 -21.41 -4.67 -19.66
CA TYR A 30 -20.72 -3.38 -19.75
C TYR A 30 -20.89 -2.75 -21.14
N SER A 31 -20.91 -1.42 -21.21
CA SER A 31 -21.02 -0.64 -22.45
C SER A 31 -19.65 -0.43 -23.11
N ASN A 32 -18.62 -0.19 -22.30
CA ASN A 32 -17.23 0.04 -22.70
C ASN A 32 -16.29 -0.23 -21.52
N ILE A 33 -15.02 -0.45 -21.82
CA ILE A 33 -13.96 -0.67 -20.85
C ILE A 33 -12.95 0.47 -20.99
N PHE A 34 -12.58 1.07 -19.85
CA PHE A 34 -11.49 2.03 -19.77
C PHE A 34 -10.39 1.44 -18.92
N ILE A 35 -9.16 1.37 -19.44
CA ILE A 35 -7.99 0.95 -18.69
C ILE A 35 -7.21 2.19 -18.30
N ILE A 36 -7.10 2.44 -16.99
CA ILE A 36 -6.28 3.52 -16.45
C ILE A 36 -4.90 2.95 -16.12
N VAL A 37 -3.86 3.60 -16.62
CA VAL A 37 -2.44 3.26 -16.45
C VAL A 37 -1.61 4.52 -16.23
N ASP A 38 -0.45 4.39 -15.57
CA ASP A 38 0.62 5.38 -15.68
C ASP A 38 1.54 5.06 -16.87
N THR A 39 2.43 6.00 -17.23
CA THR A 39 3.36 5.88 -18.36
C THR A 39 4.23 4.61 -18.30
N GLU A 40 4.78 4.26 -17.14
CA GLU A 40 5.60 3.06 -16.95
C GLU A 40 4.76 1.78 -17.09
N THR A 41 3.57 1.77 -16.50
CA THR A 41 2.65 0.62 -16.56
C THR A 41 2.12 0.40 -17.98
N ASN A 42 1.88 1.47 -18.74
CA ASN A 42 1.52 1.40 -20.15
C ASN A 42 2.63 0.74 -20.97
N GLU A 43 3.90 1.05 -20.69
CA GLU A 43 5.04 0.47 -21.40
C GLU A 43 5.25 -1.01 -21.03
N TYR A 44 5.28 -1.34 -19.74
CA TYR A 44 5.75 -2.66 -19.28
C TYR A 44 4.64 -3.68 -18.99
N CYS A 45 3.46 -3.24 -18.57
CA CYS A 45 2.42 -4.15 -18.05
C CYS A 45 1.23 -4.28 -18.99
N LEU A 46 0.79 -3.18 -19.62
CA LEU A 46 -0.37 -3.19 -20.52
C LEU A 46 -0.20 -4.18 -21.70
N PRO A 47 0.98 -4.33 -22.33
CA PRO A 47 1.18 -5.30 -23.40
C PRO A 47 1.01 -6.76 -22.95
N LYS A 48 1.18 -7.06 -21.66
CA LYS A 48 0.90 -8.39 -21.08
C LYS A 48 -0.62 -8.59 -20.85
N LEU A 49 -1.34 -7.54 -20.45
CA LEU A 49 -2.77 -7.62 -20.16
C LEU A 49 -3.66 -7.70 -21.42
N LEU A 50 -3.42 -6.85 -22.43
CA LEU A 50 -4.33 -6.75 -23.57
C LEU A 50 -4.58 -8.08 -24.30
N PRO A 51 -3.58 -8.94 -24.55
CA PRO A 51 -3.79 -10.21 -25.25
C PRO A 51 -4.63 -11.24 -24.47
N VAL A 52 -4.76 -11.09 -23.14
CA VAL A 52 -5.48 -12.04 -22.28
C VAL A 52 -6.93 -11.63 -22.01
N ILE A 53 -7.33 -10.40 -22.35
CA ILE A 53 -8.71 -9.95 -22.22
C ILE A 53 -9.53 -10.49 -23.40
N GLU A 54 -10.52 -11.34 -23.10
CA GLU A 54 -11.42 -11.95 -24.09
C GLU A 54 -12.75 -11.19 -24.16
N THR A 55 -12.78 -10.10 -24.92
CA THR A 55 -14.00 -9.29 -25.09
C THR A 55 -14.09 -8.63 -26.47
N ASP A 56 -15.32 -8.44 -26.95
CA ASP A 56 -15.62 -7.65 -28.16
C ASP A 56 -15.94 -6.17 -27.82
N LEU A 57 -15.93 -5.81 -26.53
CA LEU A 57 -16.15 -4.44 -26.08
C LEU A 57 -15.00 -3.53 -26.49
N ASN A 58 -15.33 -2.26 -26.77
CA ASN A 58 -14.30 -1.25 -27.01
C ASN A 58 -13.49 -1.01 -25.73
N ILE A 59 -12.16 -1.09 -25.85
CA ILE A 59 -11.20 -0.83 -24.78
C ILE A 59 -10.50 0.48 -25.11
N GLU A 60 -10.67 1.47 -24.25
CA GLU A 60 -9.96 2.75 -24.31
C GLU A 60 -8.89 2.82 -23.23
N ILE A 61 -7.72 3.34 -23.56
CA ILE A 61 -6.59 3.48 -22.62
C ILE A 61 -6.50 4.93 -22.20
N ILE A 62 -6.46 5.17 -20.88
CA ILE A 62 -6.25 6.49 -20.30
C ILE A 62 -4.93 6.45 -19.55
N GLU A 63 -3.92 7.11 -20.12
CA GLU A 63 -2.58 7.22 -19.56
C GLU A 63 -2.41 8.56 -18.84
N PHE A 64 -1.68 8.55 -17.72
CA PHE A 64 -1.16 9.75 -17.06
C PHE A 64 0.30 9.57 -16.64
N GLU A 65 0.99 10.66 -16.31
CA GLU A 65 2.40 10.62 -15.91
C GLU A 65 2.62 9.79 -14.63
N ALA A 66 3.63 8.93 -14.63
CA ALA A 66 3.96 8.11 -13.46
C ALA A 66 4.46 8.95 -12.27
N GLY A 67 4.32 8.36 -11.08
CA GLY A 67 4.86 8.90 -9.84
C GLY A 67 3.81 9.54 -8.91
N GLU A 68 4.18 9.56 -7.62
CA GLU A 68 3.31 9.99 -6.53
C GLU A 68 2.86 11.45 -6.65
N ALA A 69 3.63 12.31 -7.32
CA ALA A 69 3.28 13.71 -7.57
C ALA A 69 1.97 13.86 -8.38
N ASN A 70 1.61 12.85 -9.17
CA ASN A 70 0.39 12.82 -9.98
C ASN A 70 -0.80 12.19 -9.22
N LYS A 71 -0.61 11.79 -7.95
CA LYS A 71 -1.69 11.28 -7.10
C LYS A 71 -2.53 12.42 -6.49
N ASN A 72 -3.07 13.30 -7.32
CA ASN A 72 -3.74 14.53 -6.90
C ASN A 72 -5.13 14.71 -7.55
N ILE A 73 -5.85 15.75 -7.14
CA ILE A 73 -7.21 16.02 -7.64
C ILE A 73 -7.21 16.54 -9.08
N GLU A 74 -6.15 17.21 -9.50
CA GLU A 74 -5.98 17.73 -10.86
C GLU A 74 -5.94 16.58 -11.88
N THR A 75 -5.15 15.54 -11.62
CA THR A 75 -5.12 14.31 -12.44
C THR A 75 -6.49 13.61 -12.47
N CYS A 76 -7.23 13.60 -11.34
CA CYS A 76 -8.61 13.07 -11.35
C CYS A 76 -9.53 13.87 -12.28
N ILE A 77 -9.42 15.21 -12.29
CA ILE A 77 -10.21 16.09 -13.15
C ILE A 77 -9.92 15.78 -14.63
N GLU A 78 -8.65 15.63 -14.99
CA GLU A 78 -8.23 15.27 -16.35
C GLU A 78 -8.83 13.92 -16.79
N ILE A 79 -8.72 12.89 -15.94
CA ILE A 79 -9.29 11.57 -16.25
C ILE A 79 -10.82 11.64 -16.38
N TRP A 80 -11.53 12.38 -15.52
CA TRP A 80 -12.98 12.54 -15.65
C TRP A 80 -13.40 13.28 -16.93
N HIS A 81 -12.58 14.22 -17.41
CA HIS A 81 -12.79 14.86 -18.71
C HIS A 81 -12.65 13.85 -19.84
N VAL A 82 -11.55 13.09 -19.88
CA VAL A 82 -11.30 12.05 -20.90
C VAL A 82 -12.42 11.00 -20.89
N LEU A 83 -12.82 10.49 -19.72
CA LEU A 83 -13.95 9.56 -19.59
C LEU A 83 -15.24 10.14 -20.18
N THR A 84 -15.50 11.43 -19.95
CA THR A 84 -16.70 12.10 -20.47
C THR A 84 -16.65 12.26 -21.99
N GLU A 85 -15.49 12.64 -22.53
CA GLU A 85 -15.27 12.84 -23.97
C GLU A 85 -15.37 11.53 -24.75
N LEU A 86 -14.82 10.45 -24.21
CA LEU A 86 -14.89 9.10 -24.79
C LEU A 86 -16.24 8.40 -24.55
N GLY A 87 -17.21 9.10 -23.96
CA GLY A 87 -18.57 8.59 -23.82
C GLY A 87 -18.75 7.52 -22.75
N ALA A 88 -17.93 7.54 -21.68
CA ALA A 88 -18.18 6.70 -20.51
C ALA A 88 -19.59 6.98 -19.95
N ASP A 89 -20.29 5.92 -19.53
CA ASP A 89 -21.63 5.95 -18.95
C ASP A 89 -21.67 5.18 -17.60
N ARG A 90 -22.86 4.95 -17.04
CA ARG A 90 -22.99 4.24 -15.75
C ARG A 90 -22.76 2.73 -15.84
N LYS A 91 -22.59 2.21 -17.05
CA LYS A 91 -22.31 0.82 -17.38
C LYS A 91 -20.92 0.66 -17.99
N SER A 92 -20.07 1.68 -17.89
CA SER A 92 -18.64 1.55 -18.12
C SER A 92 -17.99 0.73 -17.01
N LEU A 93 -16.95 -0.01 -17.39
CA LEU A 93 -16.02 -0.65 -16.46
C LEU A 93 -14.69 0.09 -16.49
N ILE A 94 -14.14 0.41 -15.32
CA ILE A 94 -12.78 0.93 -15.19
C ILE A 94 -11.85 -0.20 -14.72
N ILE A 95 -10.75 -0.44 -15.42
CA ILE A 95 -9.70 -1.35 -14.99
C ILE A 95 -8.48 -0.51 -14.64
N ASN A 96 -8.10 -0.53 -13.36
CA ASN A 96 -6.90 0.16 -12.87
C ASN A 96 -5.75 -0.84 -12.91
N LEU A 97 -4.91 -0.75 -13.95
CA LEU A 97 -3.70 -1.54 -14.08
C LEU A 97 -2.53 -0.67 -13.62
N GLY A 98 -1.84 -1.05 -12.54
CA GLY A 98 -0.69 -0.28 -12.07
C GLY A 98 -0.33 -0.46 -10.59
N GLY A 99 0.56 0.40 -10.12
CA GLY A 99 0.96 0.47 -8.71
C GLY A 99 -0.11 1.10 -7.80
N GLY A 100 0.28 1.40 -6.56
CA GLY A 100 -0.63 1.95 -5.54
C GLY A 100 -1.25 3.28 -5.95
N VAL A 101 -0.49 4.14 -6.65
CA VAL A 101 -0.97 5.40 -7.23
C VAL A 101 -2.16 5.15 -8.17
N VAL A 102 -1.99 4.28 -9.16
CA VAL A 102 -3.02 3.98 -10.16
C VAL A 102 -4.25 3.35 -9.50
N THR A 103 -4.06 2.39 -8.58
CA THR A 103 -5.20 1.70 -7.94
C THR A 103 -5.99 2.61 -7.01
N ASP A 104 -5.33 3.51 -6.27
CA ASP A 104 -5.99 4.44 -5.36
C ASP A 104 -6.71 5.56 -6.13
N LEU A 105 -6.01 6.19 -7.07
CA LEU A 105 -6.54 7.29 -7.87
C LEU A 105 -7.63 6.79 -8.80
N GLY A 106 -7.39 5.70 -9.52
CA GLY A 106 -8.37 5.10 -10.44
C GLY A 106 -9.60 4.57 -9.71
N GLY A 107 -9.43 3.98 -8.52
CA GLY A 107 -10.54 3.58 -7.65
C GLY A 107 -11.36 4.78 -7.17
N PHE A 108 -10.72 5.91 -6.83
CA PHE A 108 -11.41 7.13 -6.43
C PHE A 108 -12.16 7.78 -7.61
N VAL A 109 -11.53 7.82 -8.79
CA VAL A 109 -12.13 8.27 -10.05
C VAL A 109 -13.38 7.45 -10.35
N ALA A 110 -13.30 6.13 -10.32
CA ALA A 110 -14.44 5.25 -10.57
C ALA A 110 -15.56 5.44 -9.55
N SER A 111 -15.21 5.59 -8.27
CA SER A 111 -16.18 5.71 -7.18
C SER A 111 -16.99 7.02 -7.24
N THR A 112 -16.41 8.08 -7.80
CA THR A 112 -17.02 9.41 -7.82
C THR A 112 -17.58 9.79 -9.19
N PHE A 113 -17.08 9.20 -10.27
CA PHE A 113 -17.60 9.40 -11.62
C PHE A 113 -19.03 8.89 -11.75
N LYS A 114 -19.95 9.75 -12.20
CA LYS A 114 -21.40 9.48 -12.30
C LYS A 114 -22.04 8.91 -11.02
N ARG A 115 -21.45 9.21 -9.85
CA ARG A 115 -21.81 8.68 -8.52
C ARG A 115 -21.50 7.19 -8.34
N GLY A 116 -20.48 6.69 -9.03
CA GLY A 116 -20.01 5.32 -8.95
C GLY A 116 -20.21 4.58 -10.28
N VAL A 117 -19.12 4.06 -10.81
CA VAL A 117 -19.06 3.02 -11.84
C VAL A 117 -18.25 1.84 -11.32
N ASP A 118 -18.44 0.67 -11.93
CA ASP A 118 -17.70 -0.52 -11.54
C ASP A 118 -16.22 -0.35 -11.87
N PHE A 119 -15.36 -0.87 -10.99
CA PHE A 119 -13.94 -0.94 -11.26
C PHE A 119 -13.32 -2.26 -10.81
N ILE A 120 -12.19 -2.59 -11.43
CA ILE A 120 -11.33 -3.74 -11.13
C ILE A 120 -9.91 -3.23 -10.93
N ASN A 121 -9.21 -3.76 -9.93
CA ASN A 121 -7.79 -3.44 -9.71
C ASN A 121 -6.92 -4.61 -10.16
N ILE A 122 -5.88 -4.31 -10.94
CA ILE A 122 -4.83 -5.23 -11.35
C ILE A 122 -3.50 -4.64 -10.86
N PRO A 123 -3.11 -4.89 -9.60
CA PRO A 123 -1.86 -4.39 -9.04
C PRO A 123 -0.64 -4.96 -9.78
N THR A 124 0.30 -4.09 -10.13
CA THR A 124 1.55 -4.45 -10.85
C THR A 124 2.82 -4.26 -10.03
N THR A 125 2.73 -3.71 -8.82
CA THR A 125 3.87 -3.58 -7.89
C THR A 125 3.67 -4.45 -6.67
N LEU A 126 4.76 -4.88 -6.03
CA LEU A 126 4.67 -5.69 -4.82
C LEU A 126 3.85 -4.98 -3.74
N LEU A 127 4.08 -3.68 -3.57
CA LEU A 127 3.36 -2.84 -2.61
C LEU A 127 1.85 -2.84 -2.88
N SER A 128 1.42 -2.67 -4.14
CA SER A 128 -0.01 -2.64 -4.44
C SER A 128 -0.66 -4.03 -4.36
N MET A 129 0.09 -5.11 -4.62
CA MET A 129 -0.40 -6.48 -4.48
C MET A 129 -0.71 -6.84 -3.02
N VAL A 130 0.22 -6.56 -2.10
CA VAL A 130 0.09 -6.97 -0.69
C VAL A 130 -0.64 -5.96 0.18
N ASP A 131 -0.70 -4.70 -0.25
CA ASP A 131 -1.32 -3.62 0.49
C ASP A 131 -2.35 -2.84 -0.36
N ALA A 132 -1.95 -1.84 -1.14
CA ALA A 132 -2.85 -0.79 -1.63
C ALA A 132 -4.15 -1.28 -2.34
N SER A 133 -4.06 -2.33 -3.16
CA SER A 133 -5.23 -2.82 -3.92
C SER A 133 -6.28 -3.56 -3.07
N VAL A 134 -5.96 -3.93 -1.83
CA VAL A 134 -6.81 -4.72 -0.94
C VAL A 134 -7.37 -3.85 0.20
N GLY A 135 -8.69 -3.84 0.36
CA GLY A 135 -9.37 -3.19 1.48
C GLY A 135 -10.04 -1.85 1.19
N GLY A 136 -10.15 -1.48 -0.09
CA GLY A 136 -11.11 -0.50 -0.61
C GLY A 136 -10.89 0.95 -0.19
N LYS A 137 -9.73 1.31 0.38
CA LYS A 137 -9.38 2.71 0.58
C LYS A 137 -8.89 3.25 -0.75
N THR A 138 -9.56 4.25 -1.29
CA THR A 138 -9.20 4.89 -2.55
C THR A 138 -9.17 6.39 -2.35
N GLY A 139 -8.24 7.10 -2.96
CA GLY A 139 -8.10 8.53 -2.75
C GLY A 139 -6.88 9.15 -3.39
N VAL A 140 -6.73 10.43 -3.12
CA VAL A 140 -5.65 11.30 -3.60
C VAL A 140 -5.14 12.19 -2.49
N ASP A 141 -3.95 12.73 -2.72
CA ASP A 141 -3.30 13.68 -1.83
C ASP A 141 -3.93 15.06 -1.94
N LEU A 142 -3.81 15.85 -0.86
CA LEU A 142 -4.18 17.26 -0.85
C LEU A 142 -2.93 18.09 -0.59
N GLY A 143 -2.29 18.54 -1.68
CA GLY A 143 -0.96 19.13 -1.60
C GLY A 143 0.05 18.11 -1.11
N ASN A 144 0.72 18.40 0.00
CA ASN A 144 1.67 17.50 0.67
C ASN A 144 1.02 16.50 1.64
N LEU A 145 -0.28 16.65 1.93
CA LEU A 145 -0.96 15.79 2.89
C LEU A 145 -1.44 14.51 2.22
N LYS A 146 -0.84 13.39 2.59
CA LYS A 146 -1.14 12.06 2.04
C LYS A 146 -2.57 11.60 2.29
N ASN A 147 -3.20 11.04 1.26
CA ASN A 147 -4.47 10.30 1.32
C ASN A 147 -5.58 11.04 2.11
N GLN A 148 -5.65 12.37 1.96
CA GLN A 148 -6.62 13.18 2.71
C GLN A 148 -8.01 13.16 2.07
N ILE A 149 -8.10 13.12 0.75
CA ILE A 149 -9.35 13.12 0.00
C ILE A 149 -9.57 11.72 -0.55
N GLY A 150 -10.67 11.07 -0.19
CA GLY A 150 -10.93 9.71 -0.63
C GLY A 150 -12.26 9.15 -0.17
N VAL A 151 -12.52 7.90 -0.57
CA VAL A 151 -13.69 7.12 -0.18
C VAL A 151 -13.27 5.69 0.17
N ILE A 152 -14.11 5.02 0.97
CA ILE A 152 -14.02 3.57 1.14
C ILE A 152 -15.00 2.94 0.16
N ASN A 153 -14.49 2.39 -0.94
CA ASN A 153 -15.26 1.66 -1.94
C ASN A 153 -14.46 0.47 -2.45
N VAL A 154 -15.12 -0.66 -2.69
CA VAL A 154 -14.46 -1.91 -3.05
C VAL A 154 -14.56 -2.18 -4.56
N PRO A 155 -13.53 -2.79 -5.18
CA PRO A 155 -13.61 -3.19 -6.57
C PRO A 155 -14.55 -4.39 -6.75
N GLN A 156 -14.91 -4.69 -8.00
CA GLN A 156 -15.61 -5.94 -8.35
C GLN A 156 -14.71 -7.16 -8.13
N MET A 157 -13.39 -7.01 -8.33
CA MET A 157 -12.36 -7.99 -8.03
C MET A 157 -10.97 -7.36 -8.04
N VAL A 158 -10.01 -8.08 -7.46
CA VAL A 158 -8.58 -7.78 -7.55
C VAL A 158 -7.86 -8.95 -8.22
N LEU A 159 -7.00 -8.67 -9.19
CA LEU A 159 -6.23 -9.68 -9.92
C LEU A 159 -4.76 -9.48 -9.63
N ILE A 160 -4.15 -10.40 -8.88
CA ILE A 160 -2.73 -10.39 -8.58
C ILE A 160 -2.04 -11.37 -9.53
N ASP A 161 -1.16 -10.86 -10.39
CA ASP A 161 -0.25 -11.70 -11.18
C ASP A 161 1.19 -11.30 -10.87
N THR A 162 1.94 -12.23 -10.29
CA THR A 162 3.33 -11.99 -9.88
C THR A 162 4.29 -11.87 -11.07
N GLU A 163 3.87 -12.25 -12.29
CA GLU A 163 4.66 -12.01 -13.50
C GLU A 163 4.87 -10.51 -13.81
N TYR A 164 4.04 -9.61 -13.27
CA TYR A 164 4.29 -8.16 -13.38
C TYR A 164 5.54 -7.72 -12.59
N LEU A 165 5.95 -8.48 -11.58
CA LEU A 165 7.12 -8.16 -10.76
C LEU A 165 8.45 -8.35 -11.51
N GLU A 166 8.46 -9.10 -12.62
CA GLU A 166 9.66 -9.31 -13.44
C GLU A 166 10.21 -8.01 -14.03
N THR A 167 9.32 -7.04 -14.31
CA THR A 167 9.67 -5.72 -14.85
C THR A 167 9.82 -4.66 -13.76
N LEU A 168 9.54 -4.99 -12.50
CA LEU A 168 9.54 -4.02 -11.41
C LEU A 168 10.97 -3.66 -11.00
N PRO A 169 11.31 -2.36 -10.87
CA PRO A 169 12.60 -1.93 -10.34
C PRO A 169 12.88 -2.53 -8.95
N GLN A 170 14.13 -2.90 -8.69
CA GLN A 170 14.53 -3.50 -7.41
C GLN A 170 14.25 -2.59 -6.20
N SER A 171 14.32 -1.27 -6.37
CA SER A 171 13.94 -0.30 -5.33
C SER A 171 12.45 -0.40 -4.97
N GLU A 172 11.57 -0.55 -5.95
CA GLU A 172 10.12 -0.73 -5.75
C GLU A 172 9.79 -2.10 -5.17
N MET A 173 10.55 -3.14 -5.55
CA MET A 173 10.48 -4.46 -4.91
C MET A 173 10.80 -4.34 -3.41
N ARG A 174 11.92 -3.69 -3.06
CA ARG A 174 12.28 -3.44 -1.64
C ARG A 174 11.22 -2.60 -0.93
N SER A 175 10.65 -1.60 -1.59
CA SER A 175 9.56 -0.79 -1.04
C SER A 175 8.36 -1.66 -0.65
N GLY A 176 7.88 -2.52 -1.55
CA GLY A 176 6.76 -3.43 -1.26
C GLY A 176 7.04 -4.47 -0.17
N LEU A 177 8.30 -4.89 -0.01
CA LEU A 177 8.70 -5.84 1.02
C LEU A 177 8.44 -5.31 2.44
N ALA A 178 8.44 -3.98 2.65
CA ALA A 178 8.24 -3.38 3.97
C ALA A 178 6.87 -3.76 4.55
N GLU A 179 5.85 -3.79 3.71
CA GLU A 179 4.49 -4.17 4.10
C GLU A 179 4.37 -5.65 4.44
N MET A 180 5.13 -6.51 3.74
CA MET A 180 5.21 -7.92 4.06
C MET A 180 5.88 -8.14 5.42
N LEU A 181 7.01 -7.46 5.67
CA LEU A 181 7.68 -7.49 6.97
C LEU A 181 6.73 -7.03 8.09
N LYS A 182 6.00 -5.93 7.86
CA LYS A 182 4.98 -5.42 8.78
C LYS A 182 3.94 -6.49 9.13
N HIS A 183 3.38 -7.18 8.13
CA HIS A 183 2.38 -8.23 8.38
C HIS A 183 2.91 -9.35 9.29
N GLY A 184 4.18 -9.75 9.13
CA GLY A 184 4.82 -10.71 10.03
C GLY A 184 4.94 -10.17 11.46
N LEU A 185 5.39 -8.92 11.61
CA LEU A 185 5.59 -8.29 12.92
C LEU A 185 4.29 -8.09 13.70
N ILE A 186 3.19 -7.77 13.02
CA ILE A 186 1.91 -7.43 13.69
C ILE A 186 0.96 -8.61 13.88
N TYR A 187 1.13 -9.70 13.11
CA TYR A 187 0.11 -10.76 13.03
C TYR A 187 0.66 -12.19 13.02
N ASP A 188 1.79 -12.45 12.34
CA ASP A 188 2.22 -13.82 12.06
C ASP A 188 3.75 -13.98 12.23
N ALA A 189 4.14 -14.45 13.42
CA ALA A 189 5.54 -14.68 13.76
C ALA A 189 6.19 -15.82 12.95
N ALA A 190 5.41 -16.75 12.40
CA ALA A 190 5.96 -17.79 11.53
C ALA A 190 6.28 -17.20 10.16
N TYR A 191 5.37 -16.39 9.61
CA TYR A 191 5.59 -15.63 8.39
C TYR A 191 6.77 -14.67 8.50
N TRP A 192 6.94 -13.97 9.63
CA TRP A 192 8.12 -13.13 9.88
C TRP A 192 9.45 -13.88 9.73
N LYS A 193 9.51 -15.13 10.21
CA LYS A 193 10.76 -15.93 10.18
C LYS A 193 11.24 -16.24 8.78
N GLU A 194 10.33 -16.28 7.80
CA GLU A 194 10.70 -16.50 6.39
C GLU A 194 11.56 -15.36 5.83
N PHE A 195 11.52 -14.16 6.43
CA PHE A 195 12.32 -13.01 6.00
C PHE A 195 13.67 -12.86 6.71
N LEU A 196 13.98 -13.70 7.70
CA LEU A 196 15.25 -13.65 8.42
C LEU A 196 16.43 -14.19 7.57
N ASP A 197 16.15 -14.96 6.52
CA ASP A 197 17.12 -15.42 5.54
C ASP A 197 16.62 -15.18 4.11
N LEU A 198 16.81 -13.95 3.62
CA LEU A 198 16.40 -13.57 2.27
C LEU A 198 17.14 -14.35 1.17
N GLY A 199 18.31 -14.91 1.46
CA GLY A 199 19.07 -15.72 0.50
C GLY A 199 18.36 -17.02 0.12
N ALA A 200 17.39 -17.44 0.92
CA ALA A 200 16.59 -18.64 0.70
C ALA A 200 15.27 -18.39 -0.08
N ILE A 201 14.91 -17.14 -0.33
CA ILE A 201 13.64 -16.80 -1.00
C ILE A 201 13.82 -16.89 -2.52
N ASP A 202 13.21 -17.90 -3.13
CA ASP A 202 13.06 -18.02 -4.58
C ASP A 202 11.70 -17.49 -5.07
N TYR A 203 11.46 -17.53 -6.39
CA TYR A 203 10.19 -17.06 -6.99
C TYR A 203 8.95 -17.80 -6.46
N ASN A 204 9.03 -19.13 -6.25
CA ASN A 204 7.89 -19.89 -5.74
C ASN A 204 7.60 -19.55 -4.28
N ALA A 205 8.66 -19.33 -3.49
CA ALA A 205 8.54 -18.84 -2.13
C ALA A 205 7.89 -17.45 -2.12
N LEU A 206 8.31 -16.54 -3.00
CA LEU A 206 7.74 -15.19 -3.11
C LEU A 206 6.23 -15.21 -3.40
N ASP A 207 5.77 -16.04 -4.34
CA ASP A 207 4.34 -16.20 -4.64
C ASP A 207 3.54 -16.61 -3.40
N GLN A 208 4.03 -17.57 -2.63
CA GLN A 208 3.37 -18.01 -1.40
C GLN A 208 3.41 -16.93 -0.31
N LEU A 209 4.52 -16.19 -0.21
CA LEU A 209 4.62 -15.09 0.74
C LEU A 209 3.65 -13.96 0.40
N ILE A 210 3.54 -13.58 -0.88
CA ILE A 210 2.56 -12.59 -1.35
C ILE A 210 1.14 -13.06 -1.03
N TYR A 211 0.81 -14.33 -1.32
CA TYR A 211 -0.48 -14.91 -0.98
C TYR A 211 -0.80 -14.77 0.51
N ARG A 212 0.14 -15.18 1.37
CA ARG A 212 -0.02 -15.10 2.82
C ARG A 212 -0.15 -13.66 3.30
N SER A 213 0.61 -12.74 2.71
CA SER A 213 0.52 -11.30 2.99
C SER A 213 -0.89 -10.76 2.75
N VAL A 214 -1.49 -11.14 1.61
CA VAL A 214 -2.86 -10.77 1.25
C VAL A 214 -3.88 -11.40 2.20
N GLU A 215 -3.69 -12.67 2.59
CA GLU A 215 -4.54 -13.31 3.61
C GLU A 215 -4.53 -12.54 4.93
N ILE A 216 -3.35 -12.23 5.46
CA ILE A 216 -3.19 -11.50 6.72
C ILE A 216 -3.90 -10.14 6.65
N LYS A 217 -3.67 -9.36 5.59
CA LYS A 217 -4.34 -8.06 5.42
C LYS A 217 -5.86 -8.24 5.34
N ASN A 218 -6.32 -9.22 4.57
CA ASN A 218 -7.74 -9.48 4.40
C ASN A 218 -8.43 -9.91 5.71
N GLU A 219 -7.79 -10.77 6.50
CA GLU A 219 -8.27 -11.19 7.82
C GLU A 219 -8.47 -10.00 8.76
N ILE A 220 -7.54 -9.03 8.74
CA ILE A 220 -7.63 -7.79 9.53
C ILE A 220 -8.74 -6.87 8.99
N VAL A 221 -8.80 -6.65 7.67
CA VAL A 221 -9.75 -5.72 7.04
C VAL A 221 -11.20 -6.20 7.17
N ILE A 222 -11.45 -7.52 7.05
CA ILE A 222 -12.81 -8.08 7.22
C ILE A 222 -13.34 -7.82 8.63
N GLN A 223 -12.48 -7.91 9.65
CA GLN A 223 -12.86 -7.66 11.05
C GLN A 223 -13.18 -6.18 11.32
N ASP A 224 -12.55 -5.25 10.60
CA ASP A 224 -12.74 -3.81 10.78
C ASP A 224 -12.64 -3.03 9.45
N PRO A 225 -13.70 -3.06 8.62
CA PRO A 225 -13.66 -2.44 7.28
C PRO A 225 -13.46 -0.92 7.30
N THR A 226 -13.81 -0.24 8.39
CA THR A 226 -13.75 1.23 8.50
C THR A 226 -12.61 1.77 9.35
N GLU A 227 -11.66 0.92 9.77
CA GLU A 227 -10.47 1.31 10.55
C GLU A 227 -10.77 2.02 11.88
N LYS A 228 -11.70 1.47 12.66
CA LYS A 228 -12.03 2.00 13.99
C LYS A 228 -11.35 1.23 15.14
N ASN A 229 -10.92 0.00 14.88
CA ASN A 229 -10.40 -0.97 15.84
C ASN A 229 -9.15 -1.67 15.27
N ILE A 230 -9.21 -2.99 15.07
CA ILE A 230 -8.05 -3.84 14.76
C ILE A 230 -7.35 -3.47 13.45
N ARG A 231 -8.03 -2.85 12.47
CA ARG A 231 -7.39 -2.43 11.22
C ARG A 231 -6.34 -1.32 11.45
N LYS A 232 -6.39 -0.62 12.59
CA LYS A 232 -5.31 0.27 13.03
C LYS A 232 -3.97 -0.45 13.22
N ALA A 233 -3.95 -1.78 13.40
CA ALA A 233 -2.74 -2.57 13.45
C ALA A 233 -1.87 -2.43 12.20
N LEU A 234 -2.49 -2.25 11.02
CA LEU A 234 -1.80 -2.02 9.76
C LEU A 234 -1.02 -0.70 9.74
N ASN A 235 -1.21 0.17 10.74
CA ASN A 235 -0.48 1.43 10.87
C ASN A 235 0.81 1.32 11.70
N PHE A 236 1.24 0.11 12.11
CA PHE A 236 2.56 -0.08 12.68
C PHE A 236 3.64 0.36 11.68
N GLY A 237 4.60 1.15 12.15
CA GLY A 237 5.61 1.84 11.35
C GLY A 237 5.10 3.06 10.58
N HIS A 238 3.79 3.21 10.37
CA HIS A 238 3.25 4.28 9.52
C HIS A 238 3.12 5.62 10.24
N THR A 239 3.03 5.62 11.57
CA THR A 239 2.85 6.88 12.31
C THR A 239 4.09 7.73 12.17
N LEU A 240 5.28 7.16 12.44
CA LEU A 240 6.55 7.84 12.17
C LEU A 240 6.94 7.79 10.69
N GLY A 241 6.66 6.68 10.00
CA GLY A 241 7.01 6.49 8.59
C GLY A 241 6.41 7.56 7.68
N HIS A 242 5.11 7.85 7.77
CA HIS A 242 4.50 8.90 6.95
C HIS A 242 5.04 10.30 7.26
N ALA A 243 5.31 10.61 8.53
CA ALA A 243 5.89 11.91 8.88
C ALA A 243 7.31 12.09 8.30
N ILE A 244 8.10 11.01 8.30
CA ILE A 244 9.41 10.97 7.65
C ILE A 244 9.25 11.10 6.13
N GLU A 245 8.36 10.34 5.52
CA GLU A 245 8.08 10.36 4.08
C GLU A 245 7.71 11.77 3.60
N SER A 246 6.73 12.40 4.26
CA SER A 246 6.30 13.78 3.95
C SER A 246 7.44 14.79 4.10
N TYR A 247 8.23 14.71 5.17
CA TYR A 247 9.38 15.60 5.37
C TYR A 247 10.44 15.46 4.25
N PHE A 248 10.78 14.23 3.87
CA PHE A 248 11.77 13.96 2.83
C PHE A 248 11.27 14.33 1.43
N LEU A 249 9.96 14.27 1.19
CA LEU A 249 9.35 14.71 -0.06
C LEU A 249 9.42 16.24 -0.22
N GLU A 250 9.27 17.01 0.86
CA GLU A 250 9.26 18.48 0.82
C GLU A 250 10.64 19.12 0.87
N SER A 251 11.63 18.43 1.44
CA SER A 251 12.95 19.01 1.64
C SER A 251 13.77 19.01 0.36
N GLU A 252 14.08 20.19 -0.17
CA GLU A 252 14.98 20.38 -1.33
C GLU A 252 16.38 19.80 -1.11
N SER A 253 16.76 19.58 0.15
CA SER A 253 18.08 19.10 0.55
C SER A 253 18.15 17.59 0.79
N LYS A 254 17.01 16.90 0.76
CA LYS A 254 16.91 15.46 1.03
C LYS A 254 16.53 14.72 -0.25
N THR A 255 17.01 13.49 -0.36
CA THR A 255 16.58 12.57 -1.40
C THR A 255 15.22 11.99 -0.98
N THR A 256 14.22 12.10 -1.84
CA THR A 256 12.90 11.50 -1.59
C THR A 256 13.03 10.02 -1.29
N LEU A 257 12.31 9.56 -0.26
CA LEU A 257 12.23 8.15 0.10
C LEU A 257 11.05 7.51 -0.61
N LEU A 258 11.21 6.24 -1.01
CA LEU A 258 10.06 5.41 -1.34
C LEU A 258 9.26 5.11 -0.06
N HIS A 259 7.97 4.88 -0.23
CA HIS A 259 7.05 4.60 0.88
C HIS A 259 7.60 3.52 1.82
N GLY A 260 7.95 2.35 1.29
CA GLY A 260 8.46 1.25 2.11
C GLY A 260 9.78 1.54 2.82
N GLU A 261 10.63 2.42 2.28
CA GLU A 261 11.86 2.85 2.96
C GLU A 261 11.51 3.68 4.21
N ALA A 262 10.55 4.60 4.09
CA ALA A 262 10.07 5.38 5.22
C ALA A 262 9.35 4.51 6.27
N ILE A 263 8.51 3.56 5.83
CA ILE A 263 7.84 2.61 6.73
C ILE A 263 8.85 1.70 7.44
N ALA A 264 9.92 1.26 6.77
CA ALA A 264 10.99 0.47 7.37
C ALA A 264 11.69 1.22 8.52
N VAL A 265 12.00 2.51 8.32
CA VAL A 265 12.52 3.36 9.41
C VAL A 265 11.49 3.46 10.54
N GLY A 266 10.24 3.73 10.20
CA GLY A 266 9.14 3.79 11.16
C GLY A 266 9.01 2.52 12.01
N MET A 267 9.11 1.33 11.39
CA MET A 267 9.06 0.05 12.11
C MET A 267 10.22 -0.09 13.11
N ILE A 268 11.43 0.34 12.78
CA ILE A 268 12.57 0.32 13.73
C ILE A 268 12.29 1.26 14.90
N LEU A 269 11.89 2.50 14.62
CA LEU A 269 11.60 3.51 15.65
C LEU A 269 10.45 3.07 16.57
N GLU A 270 9.36 2.56 16.00
CA GLU A 270 8.20 2.08 16.76
C GLU A 270 8.50 0.78 17.52
N SER A 271 9.42 -0.07 17.04
CA SER A 271 9.92 -1.22 17.80
C SER A 271 10.75 -0.79 19.02
N TYR A 272 11.59 0.25 18.88
CA TYR A 272 12.31 0.82 20.02
C TYR A 272 11.35 1.38 21.08
N ILE A 273 10.29 2.06 20.64
CA ILE A 273 9.23 2.53 21.54
C ILE A 273 8.55 1.34 22.24
N SER A 274 8.32 0.24 21.51
CA SER A 274 7.74 -0.99 22.08
C SER A 274 8.63 -1.61 23.15
N LEU A 275 9.96 -1.65 22.93
CA LEU A 275 10.95 -2.11 23.91
C LEU A 275 10.87 -1.29 25.20
N HIS A 276 10.86 0.04 25.09
CA HIS A 276 10.80 0.95 26.25
C HIS A 276 9.44 1.02 26.95
N LYS A 277 8.43 0.36 26.40
CA LYS A 277 7.12 0.15 27.03
C LYS A 277 6.95 -1.28 27.56
N ASP A 278 8.04 -2.05 27.63
CA ASP A 278 8.06 -3.46 28.07
C ASP A 278 7.12 -4.37 27.24
N LEU A 279 6.89 -4.03 25.97
CA LEU A 279 6.01 -4.81 25.07
C LEU A 279 6.77 -5.87 24.27
N ILE A 280 8.08 -5.68 24.07
CA ILE A 280 8.99 -6.64 23.44
C ILE A 280 10.29 -6.76 24.24
N THR A 281 11.02 -7.83 24.01
CA THR A 281 12.34 -8.07 24.58
C THR A 281 13.45 -7.34 23.80
N SER A 282 14.62 -7.17 24.43
CA SER A 282 15.82 -6.64 23.76
C SER A 282 16.26 -7.51 22.57
N GLU A 283 16.06 -8.81 22.69
CA GLU A 283 16.38 -9.81 21.68
C GLU A 283 15.47 -9.65 20.46
N GLU A 284 14.15 -9.52 20.66
CA GLU A 284 13.19 -9.23 19.59
C GLU A 284 13.50 -7.89 18.91
N TYR A 285 13.80 -6.83 19.69
CA TYR A 285 14.17 -5.55 19.10
C TYR A 285 15.43 -5.65 18.23
N SER A 286 16.47 -6.33 18.72
CA SER A 286 17.71 -6.54 17.99
C SER A 286 17.49 -7.34 16.71
N GLU A 287 16.64 -8.38 16.75
CA GLU A 287 16.27 -9.17 15.58
C GLU A 287 15.59 -8.30 14.51
N ILE A 288 14.57 -7.52 14.91
CA ILE A 288 13.83 -6.63 14.01
C ILE A 288 14.76 -5.59 13.39
N LYS A 289 15.55 -4.88 14.20
CA LYS A 289 16.48 -3.84 13.72
C LYS A 289 17.50 -4.43 12.75
N THR A 290 18.05 -5.61 13.06
CA THR A 290 19.05 -6.27 12.21
C THR A 290 18.44 -6.74 10.88
N ALA A 291 17.27 -7.39 10.92
CA ALA A 291 16.61 -7.89 9.73
C ALA A 291 16.21 -6.74 8.78
N ILE A 292 15.64 -5.66 9.31
CA ILE A 292 15.25 -4.50 8.49
C ILE A 292 16.50 -3.79 7.93
N LYS A 293 17.53 -3.55 8.74
CA LYS A 293 18.78 -2.91 8.26
C LYS A 293 19.59 -3.76 7.26
N ALA A 294 19.32 -5.07 7.17
CA ALA A 294 19.91 -5.92 6.14
C ALA A 294 19.29 -5.70 4.75
N ILE A 295 18.11 -5.07 4.69
CA ILE A 295 17.29 -4.90 3.48
C ILE A 295 17.33 -3.45 2.99
N TYR A 296 17.21 -2.51 3.93
CA TYR A 296 17.08 -1.08 3.65
C TYR A 296 18.37 -0.34 3.98
N ASP A 297 18.67 0.64 3.13
CA ASP A 297 19.80 1.53 3.32
C ASP A 297 19.56 2.47 4.52
N ASP A 298 20.62 2.81 5.27
CA ASP A 298 20.49 3.69 6.44
C ASP A 298 20.09 5.13 6.01
N VAL A 299 18.91 5.56 6.45
CA VAL A 299 18.44 6.96 6.32
C VAL A 299 19.15 7.87 7.33
N LYS A 300 19.74 8.97 6.85
CA LYS A 300 20.46 9.93 7.71
C LYS A 300 19.56 11.07 8.18
N PHE A 301 19.42 11.18 9.50
CA PHE A 301 18.72 12.27 10.18
C PHE A 301 19.71 13.23 10.85
N GLU A 302 19.67 14.49 10.45
CA GLU A 302 20.33 15.61 11.12
C GLU A 302 19.47 16.09 12.31
N GLU A 303 20.05 16.82 13.26
CA GLU A 303 19.28 17.29 14.44
C GLU A 303 18.11 18.22 14.05
N ASN A 304 18.30 19.05 13.02
CA ASN A 304 17.29 19.98 12.52
C ASN A 304 16.17 19.31 11.71
N ASP A 305 16.28 18.01 11.41
CA ASP A 305 15.21 17.27 10.71
C ASP A 305 14.10 16.84 11.68
N ILE A 306 14.42 16.63 12.96
CA ILE A 306 13.54 15.91 13.89
C ILE A 306 12.31 16.75 14.27
N ASP A 307 12.49 18.03 14.60
CA ASP A 307 11.37 18.90 15.00
C ASP A 307 10.31 19.04 13.88
N PRO A 308 10.68 19.31 12.61
CA PRO A 308 9.72 19.30 11.50
C PRO A 308 8.98 17.97 11.33
N ILE A 309 9.67 16.83 11.48
CA ILE A 309 9.02 15.51 11.41
C ILE A 309 7.99 15.36 12.54
N LEU A 310 8.31 15.81 13.76
CA LEU A 310 7.37 15.76 14.88
C LEU A 310 6.14 16.66 14.68
N GLU A 311 6.30 17.82 14.02
CA GLU A 311 5.17 18.70 13.68
C GLU A 311 4.18 18.01 12.71
N LEU A 312 4.68 17.23 11.76
CA LEU A 312 3.86 16.47 10.81
C LEU A 312 3.04 15.36 11.49
N LEU A 313 3.50 14.82 12.63
CA LEU A 313 2.73 13.83 13.40
C LEU A 313 1.39 14.40 13.93
N ILE A 314 1.30 15.71 14.13
CA ILE A 314 0.08 16.37 14.64
C ILE A 314 -1.04 16.34 13.57
N HIS A 315 -0.68 16.22 12.30
CA HIS A 315 -1.63 16.17 11.19
C HIS A 315 -2.13 14.74 10.88
N ASP A 316 -1.53 13.69 11.46
CA ASP A 316 -2.02 12.32 11.30
C ASP A 316 -3.37 12.14 12.03
N LYS A 317 -4.29 11.40 11.40
CA LYS A 317 -5.72 11.21 11.72
C LYS A 317 -5.98 10.47 13.05
N LYS A 318 -4.99 10.39 13.96
CA LYS A 318 -4.98 9.58 15.18
C LYS A 318 -4.89 10.38 16.48
N ASN A 319 -5.12 11.69 16.43
CA ASN A 319 -5.15 12.54 17.60
C ASN A 319 -6.48 12.43 18.36
N GLU A 320 -6.48 11.62 19.43
CA GLU A 320 -7.48 11.74 20.49
C GLU A 320 -6.89 12.63 21.60
N TYR A 321 -7.50 13.80 21.82
CA TYR A 321 -7.15 14.73 22.91
C TYR A 321 -5.70 15.25 22.90
N GLY A 322 -5.06 15.34 21.73
CA GLY A 322 -3.70 15.88 21.57
C GLY A 322 -2.57 14.90 21.91
N LEU A 323 -2.88 13.62 22.09
CA LEU A 323 -1.91 12.55 22.24
C LEU A 323 -1.93 11.65 21.00
N ILE A 324 -0.77 11.47 20.37
CA ILE A 324 -0.61 10.62 19.19
C ILE A 324 -0.77 9.15 19.63
N GLN A 325 -1.66 8.45 18.93
CA GLN A 325 -1.97 7.04 19.20
C GLN A 325 -1.22 6.12 18.23
N PHE A 326 -0.27 5.37 18.76
CA PHE A 326 0.53 4.42 18.00
C PHE A 326 -0.11 3.02 17.99
N ALA A 327 0.18 2.25 16.94
CA ALA A 327 0.10 0.79 16.98
C ALA A 327 1.51 0.29 17.26
N LEU A 328 1.70 -0.48 18.33
CA LEU A 328 3.01 -0.97 18.77
C LEU A 328 2.97 -2.49 18.90
N ILE A 329 4.08 -3.16 18.62
CA ILE A 329 4.16 -4.62 18.73
C ILE A 329 4.21 -5.08 20.19
N GLU A 330 3.57 -6.21 20.50
CA GLU A 330 3.50 -6.85 21.84
C GLU A 330 4.00 -8.30 21.75
N GLY A 331 5.29 -8.41 21.44
CA GLY A 331 5.92 -9.60 20.89
C GLY A 331 5.78 -9.68 19.36
N ILE A 332 6.71 -10.37 18.69
CA ILE A 332 6.63 -10.58 17.23
C ILE A 332 5.35 -11.37 16.89
N GLY A 333 4.61 -10.90 15.89
CA GLY A 333 3.33 -11.47 15.45
C GLY A 333 2.13 -11.01 16.28
N LYS A 334 2.29 -9.99 17.13
CA LYS A 334 1.22 -9.45 17.97
C LYS A 334 1.29 -7.94 18.04
N ILE A 335 0.13 -7.31 18.14
CA ILE A 335 -0.01 -5.86 18.10
C ILE A 335 -0.90 -5.33 19.22
N LYS A 336 -0.52 -4.16 19.71
CA LYS A 336 -1.26 -3.37 20.69
C LYS A 336 -1.54 -1.99 20.11
N ILE A 337 -2.82 -1.70 19.83
CA ILE A 337 -3.27 -0.45 19.23
C ILE A 337 -3.56 0.62 20.30
N ASN A 338 -3.69 1.88 19.86
CA ASN A 338 -4.03 3.03 20.70
C ASN A 338 -3.06 3.19 21.90
N GLN A 339 -1.76 3.16 21.61
CA GLN A 339 -0.72 3.38 22.60
C GLN A 339 -0.26 4.84 22.56
N SER A 340 -0.45 5.55 23.66
CA SER A 340 0.09 6.91 23.81
C SER A 340 1.60 6.88 24.01
N VAL A 341 2.32 7.78 23.34
CA VAL A 341 3.77 7.91 23.38
C VAL A 341 4.14 9.37 23.64
N GLU A 342 5.05 9.61 24.58
CA GLU A 342 5.56 10.96 24.85
C GLU A 342 6.66 11.33 23.84
N ASN A 343 6.71 12.61 23.44
CA ASN A 343 7.74 13.10 22.50
C ASN A 343 9.17 12.77 22.96
N LYS A 344 9.43 12.75 24.27
CA LYS A 344 10.74 12.38 24.82
C LYS A 344 11.17 10.96 24.39
N LEU A 345 10.25 10.01 24.34
CA LEU A 345 10.54 8.64 23.91
C LEU A 345 10.71 8.56 22.38
N ILE A 346 9.96 9.36 21.62
CA ILE A 346 10.14 9.46 20.17
C ILE A 346 11.55 10.01 19.84
N LEU A 347 11.99 11.07 20.53
CA LEU A 347 13.34 11.62 20.38
C LEU A 347 14.43 10.59 20.72
N ALA A 348 14.22 9.78 21.76
CA ALA A 348 15.14 8.70 22.11
C ALA A 348 15.20 7.62 21.03
N ALA A 349 14.08 7.30 20.36
CA ALA A 349 14.06 6.36 19.24
C ALA A 349 14.91 6.85 18.06
N PHE A 350 14.83 8.15 17.71
CA PHE A 350 15.68 8.75 16.69
C PHE A 350 17.17 8.70 17.05
N GLN A 351 17.51 8.84 18.34
CA GLN A 351 18.90 8.71 18.81
C GLN A 351 19.40 7.27 18.69
N ASP A 352 18.59 6.27 19.07
CA ASP A 352 18.94 4.85 18.92
C ASP A 352 19.09 4.46 17.45
N TYR A 353 18.25 4.98 16.56
CA TYR A 353 18.32 4.67 15.13
C TYR A 353 19.68 5.05 14.50
N LYS A 354 20.30 6.14 15.00
CA LYS A 354 21.64 6.61 14.56
C LYS A 354 22.79 5.70 15.05
N SER A 355 22.55 4.88 16.08
CA SER A 355 23.51 3.90 16.61
C SER A 355 23.30 2.52 15.98
#